data_AF-A0A7C2SB97-F1
#
_entry.id   AF-A0A7C2SB97-F1
#
_cell.length_a   1.000
_cell.length_b   1.000
_cell.length_c   1.000
_cell.angle_alpha   90.00
_cell.angle_beta   90.00
_cell.angle_gamma   90.00
#
_symmetry.space_group_name_H-M   'P 1'
#
loop_
_entity.id
_entity.type
_entity.pdbx_description
1 polymer ?
#
loop_
_entity_poly.entity_id
_entity_poly.type
_entity_poly.pdbx_seq_one_letter_code
_entity_poly.pdbx_strand_id
1 'polypeptide(L)'
;MTLPAPLKDRALWHPRYWGMWLGILLLWGIAWLPVGWRMRLGAWLGRQMMLRNAKRRRIVAINLGLAFPELDEAGREALARQSFERAGQSLLDLGYLWLRSRKALEKRWRVHGLEHLEA
;
A
#
# COMPACT_ATOMS: atom_id res chain seq x y z
N MET A 1 9.30 26.82 -14.32
CA MET A 1 8.21 26.00 -13.77
C MET A 1 7.63 26.77 -12.59
N THR A 2 6.47 27.41 -12.76
CA THR A 2 5.83 28.21 -11.70
C THR A 2 5.11 27.27 -10.73
N LEU A 3 5.25 27.52 -9.42
CA LEU A 3 4.51 26.74 -8.42
C LEU A 3 2.99 26.93 -8.64
N PRO A 4 2.17 25.86 -8.55
CA PRO A 4 0.71 25.99 -8.60
C PRO A 4 0.22 26.93 -7.49
N ALA A 5 -0.86 27.66 -7.76
CA ALA A 5 -1.42 28.71 -6.90
C ALA A 5 -1.47 28.39 -5.39
N PRO A 6 -1.91 27.20 -4.93
CA PRO A 6 -1.93 26.89 -3.49
C PRO A 6 -0.53 26.88 -2.85
N LEU A 7 0.52 26.45 -3.56
CA LEU A 7 1.89 26.37 -3.02
C LEU A 7 2.57 27.74 -2.86
N LYS A 8 1.99 28.79 -3.46
CA LYS A 8 2.48 30.17 -3.31
C LYS A 8 2.04 30.80 -1.98
N ASP A 9 1.07 30.21 -1.27
CA ASP A 9 0.63 30.71 0.02
C ASP A 9 1.70 30.43 1.10
N ARG A 10 2.25 31.51 1.67
CA ARG A 10 3.26 31.46 2.74
C ARG A 10 2.73 30.75 3.99
N ALA A 11 1.42 30.73 4.22
CA ALA A 11 0.81 30.06 5.35
C ALA A 11 1.06 28.54 5.34
N LEU A 12 1.19 27.92 4.15
CA LEU A 12 1.45 26.48 4.02
C LEU A 12 2.87 26.07 4.45
N TRP A 13 3.82 27.00 4.50
CA TRP A 13 5.20 26.75 4.91
C TRP A 13 5.42 26.89 6.43
N HIS A 14 4.39 27.29 7.17
CA HIS A 14 4.42 27.38 8.62
C HIS A 14 4.76 26.01 9.26
N PRO A 15 5.56 25.96 10.34
CA PRO A 15 6.01 24.70 10.97
C PRO A 15 4.90 23.70 11.31
N ARG A 16 3.69 24.21 11.59
CA ARG A 16 2.49 23.38 11.81
C ARG A 16 2.20 22.38 10.68
N TYR A 17 2.63 22.67 9.46
CA TYR A 17 2.39 21.85 8.27
C TYR A 17 3.58 20.98 7.86
N TRP A 18 4.71 21.02 8.57
CA TRP A 18 5.89 20.24 8.20
C TRP A 18 5.64 18.73 8.21
N GLY A 19 4.80 18.23 9.13
CA GLY A 19 4.42 16.81 9.14
C GLY A 19 3.67 16.39 7.86
N MET A 20 2.79 17.25 7.35
CA MET A 20 2.11 17.03 6.07
C MET A 20 3.12 17.01 4.92
N TRP A 21 4.04 17.99 4.86
CA TRP A 21 5.07 18.05 3.83
C TRP A 21 6.01 16.86 3.85
N LEU A 22 6.40 16.39 5.04
CA LEU A 22 7.18 15.18 5.21
C LEU A 22 6.43 13.95 4.69
N GLY A 23 5.12 13.84 4.96
CA GLY A 23 4.27 12.79 4.41
C GLY A 23 4.21 12.82 2.88
N ILE A 24 4.06 14.00 2.28
CA ILE A 24 4.07 14.17 0.82
C ILE A 24 5.43 13.78 0.24
N LEU A 25 6.53 14.23 0.85
CA LEU A 25 7.88 13.88 0.43
C LEU A 25 8.14 12.37 0.51
N LEU A 26 7.64 11.73 1.57
CA LEU A 26 7.75 10.28 1.74
C LEU A 26 6.96 9.51 0.67
N LEU A 27 5.71 9.90 0.42
CA LEU A 27 4.89 9.32 -0.66
C LEU A 27 5.57 9.50 -2.02
N TRP A 28 6.13 10.69 -2.27
CA TRP A 28 6.90 10.96 -3.47
C TRP A 28 8.12 10.03 -3.56
N GLY A 29 8.93 9.92 -2.51
CA GLY A 29 10.08 9.00 -2.49
C GLY A 29 9.69 7.55 -2.77
N ILE A 30 8.61 7.07 -2.15
CA ILE A 30 8.08 5.71 -2.39
C ILE A 30 7.67 5.52 -3.86
N ALA A 31 7.06 6.52 -4.50
CA ALA A 31 6.62 6.43 -5.89
C ALA A 31 7.78 6.17 -6.88
N TRP A 32 8.99 6.63 -6.58
CA TRP A 32 10.18 6.45 -7.41
C TRP A 32 11.01 5.22 -7.03
N LEU A 33 10.72 4.59 -5.90
CA LEU A 33 11.44 3.42 -5.43
C LEU A 33 11.22 2.22 -6.38
N PRO A 34 12.25 1.45 -6.77
CA PRO A 34 12.08 0.29 -7.62
C PRO A 34 11.16 -0.75 -6.95
N VAL A 35 10.39 -1.48 -7.76
CA VAL A 35 9.32 -2.36 -7.26
C VAL A 35 9.83 -3.41 -6.26
N GLY A 36 11.01 -4.00 -6.48
CA GLY A 36 11.58 -4.98 -5.55
C GLY A 36 11.82 -4.39 -4.15
N TRP A 37 12.29 -3.14 -4.08
CA TRP A 37 12.48 -2.45 -2.81
C TRP A 37 11.15 -2.14 -2.12
N ARG A 38 10.15 -1.66 -2.87
CA ARG A 38 8.79 -1.45 -2.32
C ARG A 38 8.19 -2.75 -1.81
N MET A 39 8.31 -3.84 -2.56
CA MET A 39 7.75 -5.13 -2.15
C MET A 39 8.39 -5.65 -0.86
N ARG A 40 9.71 -5.50 -0.72
CA ARG A 40 10.45 -5.91 0.49
C ARG A 40 10.11 -5.05 1.69
N LEU A 41 10.08 -3.72 1.51
CA LEU A 41 9.72 -2.77 2.56
C LEU A 41 8.26 -2.98 3.00
N GLY A 42 7.35 -3.15 2.05
CA GLY A 42 5.93 -3.39 2.31
C GLY A 42 5.69 -4.70 3.04
N ALA A 43 6.35 -5.78 2.63
CA ALA A 43 6.29 -7.05 3.36
C ALA A 43 6.83 -6.91 4.80
N TRP A 44 7.94 -6.18 4.98
CA TRP A 44 8.48 -5.90 6.30
C TRP A 44 7.48 -5.10 7.16
N LEU A 45 6.90 -4.02 6.65
CA LEU A 45 5.87 -3.23 7.34
C LEU A 45 4.64 -4.07 7.70
N GLY A 46 4.19 -4.92 6.76
CA GLY A 46 3.10 -5.86 6.97
C GLY A 46 3.36 -6.82 8.14
N ARG A 47 4.55 -7.42 8.19
CA ARG A 47 4.98 -8.26 9.31
C ARG A 47 5.05 -7.49 10.63
N GLN A 48 5.56 -6.26 10.62
CA GLN A 48 5.56 -5.42 11.83
C GLN A 48 4.13 -5.13 12.31
N MET A 49 3.18 -4.89 11.39
CA MET A 49 1.77 -4.70 11.73
C MET A 49 1.15 -5.97 12.32
N MET A 50 1.45 -7.15 11.77
CA MET A 50 0.99 -8.44 12.30
C MET A 50 1.45 -8.67 13.74
N LEU A 51 2.70 -8.33 14.04
CA LEU A 51 3.28 -8.47 15.38
C LEU A 51 2.67 -7.50 16.38
N ARG A 52 2.54 -6.22 16.00
CA ARG A 52 2.16 -5.13 16.91
C ARG A 52 0.65 -4.95 17.07
N ASN A 53 -0.16 -5.39 16.11
CA ASN A 53 -1.61 -5.16 16.12
C ASN A 53 -2.39 -6.44 16.42
N ALA A 54 -2.53 -6.77 17.70
CA ALA A 54 -3.24 -7.96 18.18
C ALA A 54 -4.70 -8.01 17.69
N LYS A 55 -5.39 -6.85 17.64
CA LYS A 55 -6.76 -6.74 17.14
C LYS A 55 -6.85 -7.19 15.67
N ARG A 56 -5.97 -6.66 14.81
CA ARG A 56 -5.95 -7.02 13.39
C ARG A 56 -5.57 -8.48 13.18
N ARG A 57 -4.60 -9.00 13.94
CA ARG A 57 -4.21 -10.42 13.88
C ARG A 57 -5.39 -11.33 14.21
N ARG A 58 -6.15 -11.03 15.27
CA ARG A 58 -7.35 -11.80 15.64
C ARG A 58 -8.42 -11.79 14.55
N ILE A 59 -8.69 -10.62 13.96
CA ILE A 59 -9.68 -10.50 12.87
C ILE A 59 -9.26 -11.35 11.67
N VAL A 60 -7.99 -11.27 11.25
CA VAL A 60 -7.49 -12.07 10.13
C VAL A 60 -7.58 -13.57 10.43
N ALA A 61 -7.21 -14.01 11.64
CA ALA A 61 -7.32 -15.41 12.04
C ALA A 61 -8.77 -15.93 11.98
N ILE A 62 -9.73 -15.17 12.52
CA ILE A 62 -11.15 -15.52 12.46
C ILE A 62 -11.62 -15.60 11.00
N ASN A 63 -11.32 -14.58 10.20
CA ASN A 63 -11.74 -14.54 8.80
C ASN A 63 -11.17 -15.72 8.00
N LEU A 64 -9.90 -16.07 8.21
CA LEU A 64 -9.28 -17.21 7.54
C LEU A 64 -9.84 -18.55 8.04
N GLY A 65 -10.17 -18.66 9.33
CA GLY A 65 -10.85 -19.85 9.86
C GLY A 65 -12.24 -20.07 9.27
N LEU A 66 -12.95 -18.98 8.96
CA LEU A 66 -14.26 -19.04 8.31
C LEU A 66 -14.17 -19.25 6.80
N ALA A 67 -13.23 -18.58 6.12
CA ALA A 67 -13.12 -18.60 4.66
C ALA A 67 -12.35 -19.80 4.10
N PHE A 68 -11.43 -20.37 4.89
CA PHE A 68 -10.59 -21.51 4.50
C PHE A 68 -10.60 -22.58 5.61
N PRO A 69 -11.77 -23.16 5.94
CA PRO A 69 -11.90 -24.17 6.98
C PRO A 69 -11.12 -25.46 6.69
N GLU A 70 -10.81 -25.74 5.41
CA GLU A 70 -10.04 -26.89 4.94
C GLU A 70 -8.55 -26.80 5.23
N LEU A 71 -8.03 -25.61 5.52
CA LEU A 71 -6.64 -25.41 5.90
C LEU A 71 -6.42 -25.73 7.38
N ASP A 72 -5.32 -26.42 7.66
CA ASP A 72 -4.85 -26.61 9.04
C ASP A 72 -4.34 -25.29 9.63
N GLU A 73 -4.03 -25.30 10.93
CA GLU A 73 -3.62 -24.08 11.63
C GLU A 73 -2.33 -23.48 11.06
N ALA A 74 -1.37 -24.33 10.69
CA ALA A 74 -0.11 -23.88 10.09
C ALA A 74 -0.34 -23.23 8.71
N GLY A 75 -1.21 -23.81 7.89
CA GLY A 75 -1.62 -23.26 6.60
C GLY A 75 -2.31 -21.90 6.74
N ARG A 76 -3.24 -21.77 7.70
CA ARG A 76 -3.91 -20.49 7.99
C ARG A 76 -2.96 -19.44 8.53
N GLU A 77 -1.99 -19.81 9.37
CA GLU A 77 -0.97 -18.88 9.86
C GLU A 77 -0.04 -18.40 8.73
N ALA A 78 0.39 -19.31 7.85
CA ALA A 78 1.19 -18.97 6.68
C ALA A 78 0.42 -18.01 5.75
N LEU A 79 -0.87 -18.27 5.52
CA LEU A 79 -1.73 -17.41 4.71
C LEU A 79 -1.99 -16.05 5.40
N ALA A 80 -2.15 -16.02 6.73
CA ALA A 80 -2.27 -14.78 7.49
C ALA A 80 -1.02 -13.91 7.31
N ARG A 81 0.18 -14.49 7.46
CA ARG A 81 1.44 -13.78 7.24
C ARG A 81 1.52 -13.20 5.84
N GLN A 82 1.21 -14.00 4.81
CA GLN A 82 1.18 -13.52 3.43
C GLN A 82 0.18 -12.38 3.25
N SER A 83 -1.02 -12.49 3.82
CA SER A 83 -2.05 -11.44 3.77
C SER A 83 -1.55 -10.12 4.37
N PHE A 84 -0.90 -10.16 5.54
CA PHE A 84 -0.28 -8.99 6.14
C PHE A 84 0.84 -8.40 5.28
N GLU A 85 1.69 -9.24 4.70
CA GLU A 85 2.75 -8.81 3.77
C GLU A 85 2.15 -8.11 2.54
N ARG A 86 1.10 -8.67 1.93
CA ARG A 86 0.37 -8.05 0.81
C ARG A 86 -0.27 -6.73 1.21
N ALA A 87 -0.90 -6.65 2.39
CA ALA A 87 -1.49 -5.40 2.88
C ALA A 87 -0.44 -4.29 3.01
N GLY A 88 0.74 -4.60 3.54
CA GLY A 88 1.85 -3.64 3.63
C GLY A 88 2.43 -3.25 2.26
N GLN A 89 2.48 -4.19 1.30
CA GLN A 89 2.87 -3.89 -0.09
C GLN A 89 1.87 -2.94 -0.76
N SER A 90 0.57 -3.22 -0.64
CA SER A 90 -0.50 -2.37 -1.18
C SER A 90 -0.46 -0.96 -0.61
N LEU A 91 -0.12 -0.80 0.68
CA LEU A 91 0.05 0.52 1.29
C LEU A 91 1.15 1.34 0.60
N LEU A 92 2.28 0.73 0.26
CA LEU A 92 3.35 1.42 -0.45
C LEU A 92 3.03 1.66 -1.92
N ASP A 93 2.20 0.82 -2.53
CA ASP A 93 1.77 1.05 -3.91
C ASP A 93 0.91 2.32 -4.05
N LEU A 94 0.23 2.80 -3.00
CA LEU A 94 -0.54 4.06 -3.05
C LEU A 94 0.30 5.26 -3.54
N GLY A 95 1.56 5.38 -3.12
CA GLY A 95 2.46 6.42 -3.62
C GLY A 95 2.71 6.31 -5.12
N TYR A 96 2.92 5.08 -5.61
CA TYR A 96 3.07 4.80 -7.04
C TYR A 96 1.77 5.11 -7.81
N LEU A 97 0.63 4.70 -7.27
CA LEU A 97 -0.70 4.90 -7.85
C LEU A 97 -1.06 6.37 -8.03
N TRP A 98 -0.79 7.19 -7.02
CA TRP A 98 -1.17 8.60 -7.04
C TRP A 98 -0.21 9.48 -7.82
N LEU A 99 1.09 9.19 -7.80
CA LEU A 99 2.11 10.13 -8.28
C LEU A 99 2.74 9.76 -9.62
N ARG A 100 2.53 8.55 -10.13
CA ARG A 100 3.09 8.12 -11.42
C ARG A 100 2.10 8.33 -12.55
N SER A 101 2.64 8.50 -13.76
CA SER A 101 1.81 8.68 -14.95
C SER A 101 1.02 7.41 -15.30
N ARG A 102 -0.13 7.59 -15.95
CA ARG A 102 -0.96 6.49 -16.46
C ARG A 102 -0.16 5.47 -17.28
N LYS A 103 0.69 5.96 -18.20
CA LYS A 103 1.60 5.12 -19.00
C LYS A 103 2.55 4.26 -18.14
N ALA A 104 2.98 4.75 -16.97
CA ALA A 104 3.83 3.98 -16.07
C ALA A 104 3.04 2.92 -15.28
N LEU A 105 1.74 3.14 -15.03
CA LEU A 105 0.83 2.17 -14.41
C LEU A 105 0.49 1.05 -15.42
N GLU A 106 0.07 1.42 -16.63
CA GLU A 106 -0.32 0.49 -17.70
C GLU A 106 0.79 -0.50 -18.07
N LYS A 107 2.06 -0.07 -18.02
CA LYS A 107 3.21 -0.96 -18.25
C LYS A 107 3.34 -2.12 -17.24
N ARG A 108 2.65 -2.05 -16.09
CA ARG A 108 2.82 -2.99 -14.99
C ARG A 108 1.59 -3.83 -14.71
N TRP A 109 0.45 -3.55 -15.34
CA TRP A 109 -0.81 -4.21 -15.05
C TRP A 109 -1.40 -4.85 -16.30
N ARG A 110 -2.17 -5.91 -16.06
CA ARG A 110 -3.01 -6.55 -17.07
C ARG A 110 -4.41 -6.64 -16.51
N VAL A 111 -5.40 -6.31 -17.34
CA VAL A 111 -6.81 -6.44 -16.99
C VAL A 111 -7.33 -7.69 -17.69
N HIS A 112 -8.08 -8.52 -16.96
CA HIS A 112 -8.71 -9.74 -17.45
C HIS A 112 -10.23 -9.61 -17.26
N GLY A 113 -11.05 -10.10 -18.20
CA GLY A 113 -12.51 -10.00 -18.11
C GLY A 113 -13.09 -8.67 -18.60
N LEU A 114 -12.37 -7.91 -19.43
CA LEU A 114 -12.88 -6.67 -20.02
C LEU A 114 -14.08 -6.91 -20.94
N GLU A 115 -14.12 -8.09 -21.56
CA GLU A 115 -15.19 -8.56 -22.44
C GLU A 115 -16.58 -8.58 -21.77
N HIS A 116 -16.64 -8.67 -20.43
CA HIS A 116 -17.90 -8.64 -19.70
C HIS A 116 -18.45 -7.23 -19.46
N LEU A 117 -17.65 -6.18 -19.70
CA LEU A 117 -18.04 -4.78 -19.51
C LEU A 117 -18.44 -4.08 -20.82
N GLU A 118 -18.06 -4.66 -21.96
CA GLU A 118 -18.30 -4.10 -23.30
C GLU A 118 -19.55 -4.70 -23.98
N ALA A 119 -20.33 -5.51 -23.27
CA ALA A 119 -21.55 -6.17 -23.73
C ALA A 119 -22.81 -5.32 -23.55
#